data_AF-A0A377I2H7-F1
#
_entry.id   AF-A0A377I2H7-F1
#
_cell.length_a   1.000
_cell.length_b   1.000
_cell.length_c   1.000
_cell.angle_alpha   90.00
_cell.angle_beta   90.00
_cell.angle_gamma   90.00
#
_symmetry.space_group_name_H-M   'P 1'
#
loop_
_entity.id
_entity.type
_entity.pdbx_description
1 polymer ?
#
loop_
_entity_poly.entity_id
_entity_poly.type
_entity_poly.pdbx_seq_one_letter_code
_entity_poly.pdbx_strand_id
1 'polypeptide(L)'
;MLGDCENLESLQKQAKKQLSDWQLDAFEMKIVVPGHTTTDGTLWEAGQRVHVICEEYDIDAIFFLMGRRFMLSKTEGTRTELRFKQDGVWTPDAYEAKAEKARKRKGKKGKKGKKKVEYAEIMLGEER
;
A
#
# COMPACT_ATOMS: atom_id res chain seq x y z
N MET A 1 12.76 -21.17 -0.59
CA MET A 1 13.58 -22.21 0.06
C MET A 1 13.97 -21.65 1.42
N LEU A 2 13.53 -22.28 2.51
CA LEU A 2 13.90 -21.86 3.86
C LEU A 2 15.40 -22.12 4.03
N GLY A 3 16.14 -21.11 4.48
CA GLY A 3 17.56 -21.29 4.79
C GLY A 3 17.71 -22.15 6.04
N ASP A 4 18.87 -22.79 6.20
CA ASP A 4 19.18 -23.55 7.42
C ASP A 4 18.99 -22.64 8.65
N CYS A 5 18.15 -23.08 9.59
CA CYS A 5 17.74 -22.29 10.76
C CYS A 5 18.19 -23.00 12.02
N GLU A 6 19.11 -22.37 12.76
CA GLU A 6 19.68 -22.93 13.99
C GLU A 6 18.73 -22.85 15.21
N ASN A 7 17.63 -22.09 15.12
CA ASN A 7 16.70 -21.85 16.24
C ASN A 7 15.23 -21.85 15.79
N LEU A 8 14.34 -22.38 16.63
CA LEU A 8 12.89 -22.48 16.40
C LEU A 8 12.24 -21.10 16.20
N GLU A 9 12.71 -20.08 16.92
CA GLU A 9 12.23 -18.70 16.75
C GLU A 9 12.56 -18.13 15.36
N SER A 10 13.77 -18.38 14.87
CA SER A 10 14.20 -17.98 13.52
C SER A 10 13.39 -18.68 12.45
N LEU A 11 13.10 -19.97 12.62
CA LEU A 11 12.26 -20.74 11.70
C LEU A 11 10.84 -20.18 11.62
N GLN A 12 10.21 -19.90 12.78
CA GLN A 12 8.87 -19.33 12.82
C GLN A 12 8.81 -17.96 12.13
N LYS A 13 9.82 -17.11 12.34
CA LYS A 13 9.89 -15.80 11.68
C LYS A 13 10.01 -15.92 10.17
N GLN A 14 10.85 -16.84 9.67
CA GLN A 14 10.98 -17.08 8.24
C GLN A 14 9.70 -17.67 7.63
N ALA A 15 9.06 -18.62 8.33
CA ALA A 15 7.79 -19.20 7.88
C ALA A 15 6.68 -18.15 7.80
N LYS A 16 6.53 -17.29 8.82
CA LYS A 16 5.58 -16.17 8.80
C LYS A 16 5.86 -15.22 7.63
N LYS A 17 7.12 -14.84 7.42
CA LYS A 17 7.50 -14.00 6.29
C LYS A 17 7.13 -14.66 4.95
N GLN A 18 7.41 -15.95 4.81
CA GLN A 18 7.11 -16.69 3.58
C GLN A 18 5.61 -16.76 3.30
N LEU A 19 4.79 -16.98 4.33
CA LEU A 19 3.32 -16.94 4.21
C LEU A 19 2.84 -15.55 3.79
N SER A 20 3.38 -14.49 4.39
CA SER A 20 3.07 -13.12 3.98
C SER A 20 3.49 -12.84 2.53
N ASP A 21 4.69 -13.27 2.12
CA ASP A 21 5.18 -13.15 0.74
C ASP A 21 4.26 -13.88 -0.26
N TRP A 22 3.74 -15.06 0.09
CA TRP A 22 2.76 -15.78 -0.74
C TRP A 22 1.40 -15.08 -0.79
N GLN A 23 0.91 -14.59 0.36
CA GLN A 23 -0.36 -13.88 0.42
C GLN A 23 -0.33 -12.57 -0.39
N LEU A 24 0.83 -11.89 -0.39
CA LEU A 24 1.06 -10.74 -1.26
C LEU A 24 1.01 -11.11 -2.72
N ASP A 25 1.60 -12.23 -3.12
CA ASP A 25 1.61 -12.64 -4.52
C ASP A 25 0.22 -13.04 -5.01
N ALA A 26 -0.58 -13.64 -4.13
CA ALA A 26 -1.93 -14.15 -4.44
C ALA A 26 -2.92 -13.09 -4.95
N PHE A 27 -2.74 -11.81 -4.59
CA PHE A 27 -3.63 -10.74 -5.02
C PHE A 27 -2.85 -9.62 -5.71
N GLU A 28 -3.15 -9.30 -6.96
CA GLU A 28 -2.63 -8.12 -7.65
C GLU A 28 -3.78 -7.40 -8.34
N MET A 29 -3.97 -6.12 -8.04
CA MET A 29 -4.95 -5.28 -8.73
C MET A 29 -4.22 -4.20 -9.53
N LYS A 30 -4.58 -4.06 -10.81
CA LYS A 30 -3.99 -3.08 -11.73
C LYS A 30 -5.04 -2.07 -12.12
N ILE A 31 -4.75 -0.79 -11.87
CA ILE A 31 -5.64 0.32 -12.22
C ILE A 31 -4.86 1.26 -13.13
N VAL A 32 -5.46 1.66 -14.25
CA VAL A 32 -4.90 2.67 -15.15
C VAL A 32 -5.62 3.98 -14.89
N VAL A 33 -4.87 5.00 -14.48
CA VAL A 33 -5.39 6.33 -14.16
C VAL A 33 -4.86 7.34 -15.19
N PRO A 34 -5.69 8.29 -15.66
CA PRO A 34 -5.18 9.40 -16.46
C PRO A 34 -4.29 10.34 -15.63
N GLY A 35 -3.17 10.80 -16.21
CA GLY A 35 -2.21 11.67 -15.54
C GLY A 35 -1.23 10.94 -14.61
N HIS A 36 -0.37 11.71 -13.93
CA HIS A 36 0.71 11.21 -13.06
C HIS A 36 0.60 11.68 -11.59
N THR A 37 -0.41 12.48 -11.27
CA THR A 37 -0.62 13.06 -9.95
C THR A 37 -1.96 12.63 -9.38
N THR A 38 -2.03 12.60 -8.05
CA THR A 38 -3.28 12.52 -7.30
C THR A 38 -4.06 13.83 -7.43
N THR A 39 -5.31 13.84 -6.94
CA THR A 39 -6.16 15.04 -6.88
C THR A 39 -5.48 16.21 -6.16
N ASP A 40 -4.65 15.91 -5.17
CA ASP A 40 -3.91 16.90 -4.37
C ASP A 40 -2.62 17.40 -5.06
N GLY A 41 -2.37 16.98 -6.30
CA GLY A 41 -1.16 17.32 -7.05
C GLY A 41 0.10 16.58 -6.60
N THR A 42 -0.02 15.61 -5.69
CA THR A 42 1.10 14.77 -5.28
C THR A 42 1.36 13.70 -6.34
N LEU A 43 2.62 13.48 -6.70
CA LEU A 43 2.95 12.41 -7.65
C LEU A 43 2.58 11.05 -7.06
N TRP A 44 2.07 10.13 -7.88
CA TRP A 44 1.84 8.74 -7.46
C TRP A 44 3.13 8.11 -7.00
N GLU A 45 3.23 7.61 -5.77
CA GLU A 45 4.44 6.99 -5.21
C GLU A 45 4.20 5.60 -4.62
N ALA A 46 5.12 4.67 -4.92
CA ALA A 46 5.13 3.37 -4.26
C ALA A 46 5.29 3.57 -2.75
N GLY A 47 4.43 2.93 -1.96
CA GLY A 47 4.33 3.15 -0.52
C GLY A 47 3.12 3.96 -0.06
N GLN A 48 2.39 4.58 -0.99
CA GLN A 48 1.15 5.30 -0.67
C GLN A 48 -0.01 4.34 -0.39
N ARG A 49 -0.92 4.76 0.49
CA ARG A 49 -2.19 4.08 0.75
C ARG A 49 -3.29 4.84 0.03
N VAL A 50 -4.06 4.11 -0.76
CA VAL A 50 -5.05 4.66 -1.69
C VAL A 50 -6.39 4.04 -1.36
N HIS A 51 -7.41 4.87 -1.22
CA HIS A 51 -8.78 4.43 -1.07
C HIS A 51 -9.37 4.19 -2.45
N VAL A 52 -9.72 2.95 -2.75
CA VAL A 52 -10.32 2.59 -4.04
C VAL A 52 -11.78 2.26 -3.79
N ILE A 53 -12.65 3.05 -4.41
CA ILE A 53 -14.09 2.83 -4.43
C ILE A 53 -14.46 2.41 -5.85
N CYS A 54 -15.04 1.23 -6.00
CA CYS A 54 -15.58 0.74 -7.26
C CYS A 54 -16.97 0.16 -7.02
N GLU A 55 -18.00 0.88 -7.45
CA GLU A 55 -19.39 0.50 -7.22
C GLU A 55 -19.78 -0.78 -7.96
N GLU A 56 -19.24 -1.01 -9.16
CA GLU A 56 -19.57 -2.18 -10.00
C GLU A 56 -19.17 -3.51 -9.33
N TYR A 57 -18.07 -3.50 -8.57
CA TYR A 57 -17.54 -4.69 -7.90
C TYR A 57 -17.76 -4.66 -6.38
N ASP A 58 -18.53 -3.70 -5.86
CA ASP A 58 -18.75 -3.47 -4.41
C ASP A 58 -17.43 -3.39 -3.62
N ILE A 59 -16.43 -2.72 -4.18
CA ILE A 59 -15.10 -2.55 -3.57
C ILE A 59 -15.07 -1.19 -2.89
N ASP A 60 -15.03 -1.18 -1.56
CA ASP A 60 -14.77 0.01 -0.74
C ASP A 60 -13.66 -0.32 0.27
N ALA A 61 -12.41 -0.17 -0.14
CA ALA A 61 -11.27 -0.59 0.67
C ALA A 61 -10.00 0.22 0.42
N ILE A 62 -9.12 0.20 1.43
CA ILE A 62 -7.79 0.81 1.35
C ILE A 62 -6.81 -0.22 0.80
N PHE A 63 -6.12 0.15 -0.27
CA PHE A 63 -5.06 -0.64 -0.87
C PHE A 63 -3.70 0.05 -0.75
N PHE A 64 -2.65 -0.77 -0.82
CA PHE A 64 -1.27 -0.31 -0.79
C PHE A 64 -0.68 -0.30 -2.20
N LEU A 65 -0.15 0.85 -2.62
CA LEU A 65 0.50 1.02 -3.92
C LEU A 65 1.91 0.42 -3.88
N MET A 66 2.11 -0.73 -4.52
CA MET A 66 3.42 -1.39 -4.59
C MET A 66 4.27 -0.93 -5.76
N GLY A 67 3.64 -0.69 -6.90
CA GLY A 67 4.34 -0.39 -8.13
C GLY A 67 3.59 0.65 -8.93
N ARG A 68 4.34 1.52 -9.60
CA ARG A 68 3.81 2.51 -10.54
C ARG A 68 4.56 2.37 -11.86
N ARG A 69 3.86 2.54 -12.98
CA ARG A 69 4.45 2.68 -14.31
C ARG A 69 3.85 3.91 -14.96
N PHE A 70 4.68 4.94 -15.15
CA PHE A 70 4.31 6.12 -15.92
C PHE A 70 4.42 5.79 -17.40
N MET A 71 3.34 6.05 -18.13
CA MET A 71 3.24 5.84 -19.56
C MET A 71 2.87 7.14 -20.24
N LEU A 72 3.54 7.42 -21.34
CA LEU A 72 3.23 8.53 -22.22
C LEU A 72 3.11 7.98 -23.63
N SER A 73 1.93 8.04 -24.21
CA SER A 73 1.63 7.59 -25.57
C SER A 73 1.07 8.74 -26.38
N LYS A 74 1.41 8.79 -27.67
CA LYS A 74 0.86 9.79 -28.60
C LYS A 74 -0.65 9.61 -28.82
N THR A 75 -1.13 8.37 -28.74
CA THR A 75 -2.54 8.02 -28.96
C THR A 75 -3.37 8.12 -27.68
N GLU A 76 -2.80 7.71 -26.54
CA GLU A 76 -3.53 7.55 -25.28
C GLU A 76 -3.21 8.63 -24.23
N GLY A 77 -2.27 9.52 -24.53
CA GLY A 77 -1.83 10.60 -23.65
C GLY A 77 -0.99 10.12 -22.46
N THR A 78 -1.06 10.89 -21.37
CA THR A 78 -0.36 10.64 -20.12
C THR A 78 -1.19 9.71 -19.23
N ARG A 79 -0.68 8.52 -18.93
CA ARG A 79 -1.36 7.52 -18.09
C ARG A 79 -0.41 6.95 -17.04
N THR A 80 -0.96 6.52 -15.92
CA THR A 80 -0.20 5.79 -14.90
C THR A 80 -0.87 4.47 -14.61
N GLU A 81 -0.13 3.38 -14.79
CA GLU A 81 -0.53 2.08 -14.30
C GLU A 81 -0.07 1.95 -12.84
N LEU A 82 -1.04 1.71 -11.96
CA LEU A 82 -0.87 1.55 -10.53
C LEU A 82 -1.12 0.09 -10.17
N ARG A 83 -0.16 -0.52 -9.46
CA ARG A 83 -0.21 -1.90 -9.00
C ARG A 83 -0.43 -1.92 -7.50
N PHE A 84 -1.62 -2.36 -7.13
CA PHE A 84 -2.10 -2.40 -5.76
C PHE A 84 -1.97 -3.80 -5.16
N LYS A 85 -1.69 -3.83 -3.86
CA LYS A 85 -1.76 -5.01 -2.99
C LYS A 85 -2.66 -4.70 -1.80
N GLN A 86 -3.14 -5.75 -1.12
CA GLN A 86 -3.91 -5.62 0.11
C GLN A 86 -3.10 -4.86 1.18
N ASP A 87 -3.73 -3.91 1.88
CA ASP A 87 -3.05 -3.19 2.97
C ASP A 87 -2.78 -4.13 4.15
N GLY A 88 -1.68 -3.88 4.87
CA GLY A 88 -1.32 -4.61 6.08
C GLY A 88 -0.58 -5.94 5.89
N VAL A 89 -0.61 -6.54 4.69
CA VAL A 89 0.06 -7.84 4.44
C VAL A 89 1.58 -7.69 4.31
N TRP A 90 2.07 -6.55 3.81
CA TRP A 90 3.49 -6.41 3.43
C TRP A 90 4.49 -6.37 4.59
N THR A 91 4.11 -5.86 5.76
CA THR A 91 4.98 -5.88 6.96
C THR A 91 4.17 -5.68 8.26
N PRO A 92 3.56 -6.74 8.82
CA PRO A 92 2.89 -6.65 10.11
C PRO A 92 3.86 -6.22 11.23
N ASP A 93 5.03 -6.86 11.29
CA ASP A 93 5.97 -6.70 12.41
C ASP A 93 6.76 -5.36 12.41
N ALA A 94 7.00 -4.78 11.23
CA ALA A 94 7.80 -3.55 11.13
C ALA A 94 7.06 -2.33 11.69
N TYR A 95 5.72 -2.35 11.65
CA TYR A 95 4.90 -1.27 12.18
C TYR A 95 4.63 -1.46 13.68
N GLU A 96 4.48 -2.69 14.17
CA GLU A 96 4.32 -2.97 15.61
C GLU A 96 5.55 -2.51 16.40
N ALA A 97 6.77 -2.79 15.94
CA ALA A 97 7.99 -2.32 16.60
C ALA A 97 8.12 -0.78 16.60
N LYS A 98 7.63 -0.10 15.55
CA LYS A 98 7.58 1.37 15.48
C LYS A 98 6.47 1.94 16.37
N ALA A 99 5.29 1.31 16.41
CA ALA A 99 4.15 1.70 17.21
C ALA A 99 4.41 1.47 18.71
N GLU A 100 5.07 0.38 19.09
CA GLU A 100 5.47 0.09 20.46
C GLU A 100 6.58 1.06 20.92
N LYS A 101 7.59 1.35 20.09
CA LYS A 101 8.58 2.41 20.36
C LYS A 101 7.93 3.79 20.49
N ALA A 102 6.89 4.08 19.70
CA ALA A 102 6.13 5.32 19.81
C ALA A 102 5.30 5.38 21.10
N ARG A 103 4.67 4.27 21.52
CA ARG A 103 3.93 4.15 22.79
C ARG A 103 4.85 4.25 24.02
N LYS A 104 6.07 3.72 23.95
CA LYS A 104 7.09 3.82 25.02
C LYS A 104 7.69 5.23 25.17
N ARG A 105 7.52 6.11 24.18
CA ARG A 105 7.93 7.53 24.25
C ARG A 105 6.91 8.37 25.05
N LYS A 106 6.69 8.01 26.31
CA LYS A 106 5.89 8.78 27.27
C LYS A 106 6.71 9.98 27.75
N GLY A 107 6.70 11.11 27.02
CA GLY A 107 7.39 12.32 27.51
C GLY A 107 7.71 13.41 26.50
N LYS A 108 6.71 13.98 25.82
CA LYS A 108 6.55 15.43 25.57
C LYS A 108 5.30 15.64 24.72
N LYS A 109 4.26 16.25 25.31
CA LYS A 109 3.12 16.83 24.59
C LYS A 109 3.66 17.96 23.69
N GLY A 110 4.13 17.62 22.50
CA GLY A 110 4.28 18.56 21.40
C GLY A 110 3.08 18.39 20.49
N LYS A 111 2.29 19.44 20.30
CA LYS A 111 1.29 19.56 19.22
C LYS A 111 1.98 19.24 17.89
N LYS A 112 1.97 17.98 17.46
CA LYS A 112 2.14 17.62 16.06
C LYS A 112 0.78 17.09 15.64
N GLY A 113 0.12 17.86 14.77
CA GLY A 113 -1.19 17.53 14.25
C GLY A 113 -1.23 16.06 13.86
N LYS A 114 -2.35 15.40 14.16
CA LYS A 114 -2.68 14.13 13.52
C LYS A 114 -2.45 14.37 12.03
N LYS A 115 -1.40 13.79 11.45
CA LYS A 115 -1.31 13.72 9.98
C LYS A 115 -2.56 12.95 9.62
N LYS A 116 -3.58 13.63 9.07
CA LYS A 116 -4.60 12.96 8.30
C LYS A 116 -3.79 12.14 7.29
N VAL A 117 -3.92 10.82 7.35
CA VAL A 117 -3.44 9.99 6.27
C VAL A 117 -4.41 10.36 5.15
N GLU A 118 -3.99 11.29 4.31
CA GLU A 118 -4.73 11.70 3.14
C GLU A 118 -4.62 10.51 2.19
N TYR A 119 -5.73 9.78 2.09
CA TYR A 119 -5.82 8.68 1.16
C TYR A 119 -6.09 9.29 -0.19
N ALA A 120 -5.26 8.98 -1.18
CA ALA A 120 -5.66 9.29 -2.55
C ALA A 120 -6.95 8.50 -2.83
N GLU A 121 -8.00 9.19 -3.25
CA GLU A 121 -9.28 8.58 -3.57
C GLU A 121 -9.31 8.28 -5.07
N ILE A 122 -9.60 7.04 -5.43
CA ILE A 122 -9.88 6.63 -6.80
C ILE A 122 -11.33 6.15 -6.82
N MET A 123 -12.19 6.90 -7.51
CA MET A 123 -13.56 6.51 -7.83
C MET A 123 -13.56 5.85 -9.20
N LEU A 124 -13.81 4.55 -9.26
CA LEU A 124 -14.04 3.81 -10.50
C LEU A 124 -15.56 3.66 -10.66
N GLY A 125 -16.15 4.53 -11.48
CA GLY A 125 -17.59 4.59 -11.76
C GLY A 125 -17.85 5.22 -13.13
N GLU A 126 -18.89 4.71 -13.79
CA GLU A 126 -19.27 4.91 -15.20
C GLU A 126 -19.27 6.38 -15.65
N GLU A 127 -18.41 6.73 -16.61
CA GLU A 127 -18.65 7.87 -17.50
C GLU A 127 -19.93 7.56 -18.29
N ARG A 128 -21.04 8.16 -17.87
CA ARG A 128 -22.29 8.22 -18.64
C ARG A 128 -22.38 9.54 -19.39
#